data_AF-A0AA37BCH1-F1
#
_entry.id   AF-A0AA37BCH1-F1
#
_cell.length_a   1.000
_cell.length_b   1.000
_cell.length_c   1.000
_cell.angle_alpha   90.00
_cell.angle_beta   90.00
_cell.angle_gamma   90.00
#
_symmetry.space_group_name_H-M   'P 1'
#
loop_
_entity.id
_entity.type
_entity.pdbx_description
1 polymer ?
#
loop_
_entity_poly.entity_id
_entity_poly.type
_entity_poly.pdbx_seq_one_letter_code
_entity_poly.pdbx_strand_id
1 'polypeptide(L)'
;MRIDQWEHDGAVVYFTADLLAGLVRVGDPAQLRAALREALPWVSFLPDDDAETFLHELVEVARGAASLDNLAPLAVLLTQWRHTAEVHADPALLALVAREPEGDSGRVPPKA
;
A
#
# COMPACT_ATOMS: atom_id res chain seq x y z
N MET A 1 -18.83 9.91 28.00
CA MET A 1 -17.56 10.64 27.78
C MET A 1 -16.43 9.82 27.16
N ARG A 2 -16.30 8.50 27.38
CA ARG A 2 -15.33 7.66 26.65
C ARG A 2 -15.91 6.95 25.41
N ILE A 3 -17.22 6.96 25.19
CA ILE A 3 -17.86 6.31 24.03
C ILE A 3 -17.94 7.32 22.86
N ASP A 4 -18.26 8.57 23.19
CA ASP A 4 -18.44 9.65 22.21
C ASP A 4 -17.16 9.91 21.40
N GLN A 5 -15.96 9.91 22.01
CA GLN A 5 -14.70 10.13 21.29
C GLN A 5 -14.35 9.04 20.26
N TRP A 6 -14.74 7.79 20.50
CA TRP A 6 -14.38 6.67 19.61
C TRP A 6 -15.24 6.69 18.34
N GLU A 7 -16.52 7.08 18.46
CA GLU A 7 -17.39 7.28 17.29
C GLU A 7 -16.91 8.43 16.40
N HIS A 8 -16.32 9.47 16.99
CA HIS A 8 -15.80 10.62 16.22
C HIS A 8 -14.51 10.26 15.46
N ASP A 9 -13.60 9.49 16.06
CA ASP A 9 -12.33 9.10 15.44
C ASP A 9 -12.57 8.20 14.20
N GLY A 10 -13.48 7.23 14.29
CA GLY A 10 -13.84 6.37 13.15
C GLY A 10 -14.49 7.14 11.99
N ALA A 11 -15.32 8.15 12.28
CA ALA A 11 -15.96 8.97 11.25
C ALA A 11 -14.96 9.79 10.43
N VAL A 12 -13.91 10.32 11.07
CA VAL A 12 -12.84 11.06 10.38
C VAL A 12 -12.05 10.11 9.47
N VAL A 13 -11.67 8.94 9.95
CA VAL A 13 -10.92 7.96 9.17
C VAL A 13 -11.71 7.51 7.94
N TYR A 14 -13.00 7.19 8.11
CA TYR A 14 -13.86 6.81 7.00
C TYR A 14 -14.01 7.95 5.96
N PHE A 15 -14.28 9.17 6.43
CA PHE A 15 -14.34 10.35 5.55
C PHE A 15 -13.05 10.55 4.75
N THR A 16 -11.89 10.42 5.39
CA THR A 16 -10.60 10.58 4.71
C THR A 16 -10.36 9.49 3.66
N ALA A 17 -10.72 8.24 3.94
CA ALA A 17 -10.57 7.13 2.99
C ALA A 17 -11.47 7.33 1.77
N ASP A 18 -12.71 7.79 1.97
CA ASP A 18 -13.63 8.08 0.87
C ASP A 18 -13.26 9.31 0.06
N LEU A 19 -12.78 10.37 0.72
CA LEU A 19 -12.25 11.53 0.03
C LEU A 19 -11.05 11.16 -0.83
N LEU A 20 -10.10 10.39 -0.29
CA LEU A 20 -8.93 9.91 -1.02
C LEU A 20 -9.35 9.12 -2.26
N ALA A 21 -10.28 8.18 -2.10
CA ALA A 21 -10.79 7.40 -3.23
C ALA A 21 -11.50 8.25 -4.28
N GLY A 22 -12.24 9.26 -3.85
CA GLY A 22 -12.86 10.25 -4.74
C GLY A 22 -11.81 11.00 -5.55
N LEU A 23 -10.75 11.47 -4.90
CA LEU A 23 -9.63 12.16 -5.53
C LEU A 23 -8.88 11.26 -6.52
N VAL A 24 -8.63 9.99 -6.18
CA VAL A 24 -7.97 9.04 -7.09
C VAL A 24 -8.80 8.79 -8.35
N ARG A 25 -10.13 8.76 -8.24
CA ARG A 25 -11.02 8.52 -9.39
C ARG A 25 -11.06 9.69 -10.37
N VAL A 26 -10.93 10.93 -9.89
CA VAL A 26 -11.08 12.15 -10.71
C VAL A 26 -9.76 12.83 -11.02
N GLY A 27 -8.69 12.46 -10.30
CA GLY A 27 -7.40 13.11 -10.38
C GLY A 27 -6.59 12.68 -11.60
N ASP A 28 -5.68 13.57 -12.01
CA ASP A 28 -4.68 13.25 -13.02
C ASP A 28 -3.63 12.29 -12.43
N PRO A 29 -3.33 11.15 -13.09
CA PRO A 29 -2.40 10.15 -12.56
C PRO A 29 -1.00 10.69 -12.23
N ALA A 30 -0.48 11.63 -13.03
CA ALA A 30 0.86 12.19 -12.78
C ALA A 30 0.85 13.12 -11.55
N GLN A 31 -0.21 13.91 -11.36
CA GLN A 31 -0.36 14.74 -10.16
C GLN A 31 -0.56 13.89 -8.90
N LEU A 32 -1.36 12.83 -8.97
CA LEU A 32 -1.54 11.90 -7.84
C LEU A 32 -0.21 11.22 -7.46
N ARG A 33 0.58 10.81 -8.45
CA ARG A 33 1.92 10.24 -8.20
C ARG A 33 2.88 11.26 -7.59
N ALA A 34 2.83 12.52 -8.02
CA ALA A 34 3.64 13.58 -7.42
C ALA A 34 3.26 13.81 -5.94
N ALA A 35 1.96 13.87 -5.64
CA ALA A 35 1.47 13.99 -4.27
C ALA A 35 1.88 12.78 -3.39
N LEU A 36 1.82 11.56 -3.95
CA LEU A 36 2.32 10.37 -3.28
C LEU A 36 3.82 10.47 -2.96
N ARG A 37 4.64 10.92 -3.91
CA ARG A 37 6.10 11.07 -3.70
C ARG A 37 6.42 12.16 -2.67
N GLU A 38 5.60 13.20 -2.58
CA GLU A 38 5.72 14.22 -1.54
C GLU A 38 5.42 13.66 -0.15
N ALA A 39 4.33 12.90 -0.01
CA ALA A 39 3.92 12.29 1.26
C ALA A 39 4.81 11.10 1.67
N LEU A 40 5.31 10.34 0.70
CA LEU A 40 6.04 9.09 0.87
C LEU A 40 7.27 9.10 -0.06
N PRO A 41 8.40 9.70 0.36
CA PRO A 41 9.56 9.90 -0.51
C PRO A 41 10.11 8.63 -1.18
N TRP A 42 9.99 7.48 -0.51
CA TRP A 42 10.44 6.18 -1.02
C TRP A 42 9.66 5.71 -2.26
N VAL A 43 8.46 6.24 -2.53
CA VAL A 43 7.70 5.96 -3.77
C VAL A 43 8.50 6.38 -5.01
N SER A 44 9.48 7.27 -4.86
CA SER A 44 10.32 7.69 -5.98
C SER A 44 11.16 6.57 -6.60
N PHE A 45 11.35 5.46 -5.88
CA PHE A 45 12.08 4.28 -6.37
C PHE A 45 11.17 3.25 -7.06
N LEU A 46 9.85 3.41 -7.00
CA LEU A 46 8.93 2.51 -7.70
C LEU A 46 8.86 2.86 -9.20
N PRO A 47 8.75 1.84 -10.07
CA PRO A 47 8.23 2.02 -11.42
C PRO A 47 6.87 2.73 -11.42
N ASP A 48 6.54 3.43 -12.49
CA ASP A 48 5.29 4.21 -12.55
C ASP A 48 4.04 3.33 -12.44
N ASP A 49 4.05 2.15 -13.08
CA ASP A 49 2.94 1.17 -13.02
C ASP A 49 2.77 0.59 -11.60
N ASP A 50 3.89 0.39 -10.89
CA ASP A 50 3.89 -0.08 -9.50
C ASP A 50 3.40 1.02 -8.54
N ALA A 51 3.77 2.28 -8.77
CA ALA A 51 3.26 3.41 -8.00
C ALA A 51 1.75 3.61 -8.21
N GLU A 52 1.23 3.36 -9.41
CA GLU A 52 -0.19 3.36 -9.71
C GLU A 52 -0.92 2.20 -9.02
N THR A 53 -0.35 0.99 -9.08
CA THR A 53 -0.87 -0.18 -8.37
C THR A 53 -0.93 0.06 -6.87
N PHE A 54 0.14 0.61 -6.28
CA PHE A 54 0.19 1.01 -4.88
C PHE A 54 -0.93 1.99 -4.53
N LEU A 55 -1.16 3.02 -5.36
CA LEU A 55 -2.21 4.01 -5.10
C LEU A 55 -3.60 3.37 -5.05
N HIS A 56 -3.89 2.44 -5.95
CA HIS A 56 -5.15 1.70 -5.97
C HIS A 56 -5.31 0.82 -4.73
N GLU A 57 -4.29 0.05 -4.36
CA GLU A 57 -4.32 -0.80 -3.17
C GLU A 57 -4.45 0.04 -1.88
N LEU A 58 -3.77 1.20 -1.82
CA LEU A 58 -3.82 2.11 -0.68
C LEU A 58 -5.25 2.56 -0.39
N VAL A 59 -5.98 2.94 -1.43
CA VAL A 59 -7.39 3.35 -1.32
C VAL A 59 -8.28 2.20 -0.84
N GLU A 60 -8.17 1.03 -1.48
CA GLU A 60 -9.01 -0.12 -1.18
C GLU A 60 -8.78 -0.64 0.24
N VAL A 61 -7.51 -0.77 0.65
CA VAL A 61 -7.15 -1.20 2.00
C VAL A 61 -7.52 -0.15 3.03
N ALA A 62 -7.33 1.14 2.77
CA ALA A 62 -7.73 2.20 3.71
C ALA A 62 -9.24 2.18 3.99
N ARG A 63 -10.07 2.00 2.96
CA ARG A 63 -11.53 1.88 3.10
C ARG A 63 -11.93 0.63 3.88
N GLY A 64 -11.37 -0.52 3.52
CA GLY A 64 -11.60 -1.79 4.22
C GLY A 64 -11.22 -1.70 5.70
N ALA A 65 -10.01 -1.19 5.97
CA ALA A 65 -9.51 -0.96 7.32
C ALA A 65 -10.39 0.00 8.13
N ALA A 66 -10.81 1.11 7.54
CA ALA A 66 -11.70 2.09 8.18
C ALA A 66 -13.07 1.48 8.54
N SER A 67 -13.67 0.69 7.64
CA SER A 67 -14.96 0.02 7.89
C SER A 67 -14.94 -1.00 9.02
N LEU A 68 -13.74 -1.47 9.39
CA LEU A 68 -13.51 -2.43 10.46
C LEU A 68 -12.94 -1.77 11.73
N ASP A 69 -12.79 -0.44 11.74
CA ASP A 69 -12.10 0.33 12.79
C ASP A 69 -10.72 -0.27 13.14
N ASN A 70 -9.99 -0.72 12.11
CA ASN A 70 -8.72 -1.41 12.27
C ASN A 70 -7.74 -1.05 11.14
N LEU A 71 -6.77 -0.19 11.46
CA LEU A 71 -5.75 0.28 10.51
C LEU A 71 -4.52 -0.63 10.37
N ALA A 72 -4.46 -1.76 11.08
CA ALA A 72 -3.33 -2.69 10.97
C ALA A 72 -3.05 -3.16 9.53
N PRO A 73 -4.06 -3.49 8.69
CA PRO A 73 -3.83 -3.87 7.29
C PRO A 73 -3.18 -2.76 6.47
N LEU A 74 -3.54 -1.49 6.73
CA LEU A 74 -2.96 -0.34 6.02
C LEU A 74 -1.48 -0.15 6.35
N ALA A 75 -1.10 -0.34 7.62
CA ALA A 75 0.31 -0.31 8.04
C ALA A 75 1.14 -1.44 7.39
N VAL A 76 0.55 -2.63 7.26
CA VAL A 76 1.18 -3.76 6.56
C VAL A 76 1.39 -3.42 5.08
N LEU A 77 0.37 -2.89 4.41
CA LEU A 77 0.45 -2.48 3.00
C LEU A 77 1.59 -1.48 2.77
N LEU A 78 1.65 -0.41 3.57
CA LEU A 78 2.71 0.61 3.47
C LEU A 78 4.11 0.00 3.64
N THR A 79 4.25 -0.95 4.56
CA THR A 79 5.51 -1.64 4.79
C THR A 79 5.91 -2.52 3.61
N GLN A 80 4.96 -3.27 3.05
CA GLN A 80 5.20 -4.13 1.89
C GLN A 80 5.65 -3.31 0.67
N TRP A 81 4.94 -2.23 0.34
CA TRP A 81 5.30 -1.37 -0.78
C TRP A 81 6.63 -0.64 -0.57
N ARG A 82 6.96 -0.28 0.65
CA ARG A 82 8.29 0.23 0.97
C ARG A 82 9.37 -0.82 0.70
N HIS A 83 9.17 -2.09 1.07
CA HIS A 83 10.13 -3.15 0.73
C HIS A 83 10.26 -3.35 -0.79
N THR A 84 9.16 -3.27 -1.54
CA THR A 84 9.21 -3.27 -3.01
C THR A 84 10.07 -2.12 -3.53
N ALA A 85 9.88 -0.90 -3.00
CA ALA A 85 10.70 0.25 -3.36
C ALA A 85 12.19 0.06 -3.02
N GLU A 86 12.50 -0.57 -1.88
CA GLU A 86 13.88 -0.92 -1.49
C GLU A 86 14.51 -1.92 -2.47
N VAL A 87 13.75 -2.90 -2.97
CA VAL A 87 14.20 -3.82 -4.03
C VAL A 87 14.51 -3.07 -5.32
N HIS A 88 13.63 -2.15 -5.77
CA HIS A 88 13.89 -1.37 -6.98
C HIS A 88 15.05 -0.36 -6.83
N ALA A 89 15.31 0.12 -5.62
CA ALA A 89 16.41 1.03 -5.33
C ALA A 89 17.79 0.37 -5.39
N ASP A 90 17.86 -0.96 -5.23
CA ASP A 90 19.10 -1.74 -5.25
C ASP A 90 19.12 -2.70 -6.46
N PRO A 91 19.85 -2.39 -7.55
CA PRO A 91 19.93 -3.25 -8.73
C PRO A 91 20.46 -4.66 -8.45
N ALA A 92 21.33 -4.83 -7.44
CA ALA A 92 21.84 -6.14 -7.07
C ALA A 92 20.76 -6.96 -6.37
N LEU A 93 20.00 -6.35 -5.47
CA LEU A 93 18.85 -6.99 -4.83
C LEU A 93 17.75 -7.32 -5.85
N LEU A 94 17.44 -6.41 -6.76
CA LEU A 94 16.48 -6.64 -7.85
C LEU A 94 16.88 -7.84 -8.70
N ALA A 95 18.16 -7.94 -9.09
CA ALA A 95 18.67 -9.08 -9.85
C ALA A 95 18.55 -10.41 -9.08
N LEU A 96 18.76 -10.38 -7.76
CA LEU A 96 18.63 -11.57 -6.92
C LEU A 96 17.17 -12.03 -6.77
N VAL A 97 16.23 -11.10 -6.60
CA VAL A 97 14.80 -11.39 -6.44
C VAL A 97 14.16 -11.82 -7.77
N ALA A 98 14.57 -11.22 -8.88
CA ALA A 98 14.04 -11.53 -10.22
C ALA A 98 14.59 -12.84 -10.81
N ARG A 99 15.64 -13.41 -10.21
CA ARG A 99 16.25 -14.67 -10.66
C ARG A 99 15.30 -15.85 -10.41
N GLU A 100 15.19 -16.71 -11.42
CA GLU A 100 14.48 -17.99 -11.27
C GLU A 100 15.20 -18.90 -10.25
N PRO A 101 14.50 -19.49 -9.26
CA PRO A 101 15.11 -20.36 -8.27
C PRO A 101 15.82 -21.55 -8.90
N GLU A 102 16.97 -21.93 -8.36
CA GLU A 102 17.68 -23.13 -8.81
C GLU A 102 17.02 -24.37 -8.22
N GLY A 103 16.37 -25.17 -9.07
CA GLY A 103 15.77 -26.46 -8.71
C GLY A 103 14.40 -26.37 -8.05
N ASP A 104 13.86 -27.52 -7.64
CA ASP A 104 12.62 -27.56 -6.86
C ASP A 104 12.88 -27.19 -5.39
N SER A 105 11.99 -26.39 -4.78
CA SER A 105 12.09 -25.99 -3.37
C SER A 105 11.54 -27.07 -2.42
N GLY A 106 11.54 -28.33 -2.83
CA GLY A 106 10.96 -29.45 -2.11
C GLY A 106 9.46 -29.62 -2.28
N ARG A 107 8.94 -30.74 -1.78
CA ARG A 107 7.50 -31.06 -1.78
C ARG A 107 6.76 -30.21 -0.74
N VAL A 108 5.71 -29.53 -1.17
CA VAL A 108 4.77 -28.85 -0.25
C VAL A 108 4.06 -29.91 0.61
N PRO A 109 4.12 -29.82 1.96
CA PRO A 109 3.45 -30.76 2.82
C PRO A 109 1.92 -30.71 2.62
N PRO A 110 1.20 -31.83 2.80
CA PRO A 110 -0.25 -31.84 2.67
C PRO A 110 -0.88 -30.88 3.68
N LYS A 111 -1.96 -30.20 3.26
CA LYS A 111 -2.76 -29.37 4.15
C LYS A 111 -3.29 -30.23 5.32
N ALA A 112 -3.09 -29.76 6.55
CA ALA A 112 -3.59 -30.40 7.78
C ALA A 112 -5.12 -30.31 7.90
#